data_AF-A0A967QTV5-F1
#
_entry.id   AF-A0A967QTV5-F1
#
_cell.length_a   1.000
_cell.length_b   1.000
_cell.length_c   1.000
_cell.angle_alpha   90.00
_cell.angle_beta   90.00
_cell.angle_gamma   90.00
#
_symmetry.space_group_name_H-M   'P 1'
#
loop_
_entity.id
_entity.type
_entity.pdbx_description
1 polymer ?
#
loop_
_entity_poly.entity_id
_entity_poly.type
_entity_poly.pdbx_seq_one_letter_code
_entity_poly.pdbx_strand_id
1 'polypeptide(L)'
;MNYFKRWTAGIFSRIDGFIAQVENHDALAAQALRELAQSTARAHVQLKRVRADGEALRRQLAEQREHGQVWKERAKRSTEDEGRAIECLRRSKRAARSADELERRLAEHERMEQQLGDDIRKLEERIRRLREQRNLMRTRQSRAEAMSALQDGTVQLNDDIHEMFERWEIRVTEAEYTGGVSAADEDRFEREYVSEEEETALKEELRALRRDDDV
;
A
#
# COMPACT_ATOMS: atom_id res chain seq x y z
N MET A 1 -22.32 19.68 13.72
CA MET A 1 -20.97 19.06 13.77
C MET A 1 -21.01 17.76 14.59
N ASN A 2 -21.67 16.69 14.11
CA ASN A 2 -21.67 15.39 14.81
C ASN A 2 -22.01 14.15 13.93
N TYR A 3 -22.06 14.30 12.59
CA TYR A 3 -22.38 13.19 11.70
C TYR A 3 -21.13 12.45 11.20
N PHE A 4 -20.01 13.16 10.98
CA PHE A 4 -18.75 12.56 10.56
C PHE A 4 -18.06 11.73 11.65
N LYS A 5 -18.11 12.15 12.93
CA LYS A 5 -17.61 11.37 14.07
C LYS A 5 -18.41 10.07 14.30
N ARG A 6 -19.71 10.07 13.98
CA ARG A 6 -20.55 8.86 14.07
C ARG A 6 -20.24 7.85 12.96
N TRP A 7 -19.83 8.32 11.78
CA TRP A 7 -19.48 7.42 10.68
C TRP A 7 -18.17 6.67 10.93
N THR A 8 -17.18 7.32 11.53
CA THR A 8 -15.93 6.66 11.93
C THR A 8 -16.15 5.71 13.11
N ALA A 9 -16.94 6.10 14.12
CA ALA A 9 -17.19 5.26 15.30
C ALA A 9 -17.91 3.92 15.00
N GLY A 10 -18.78 3.87 13.99
CA GLY A 10 -19.52 2.65 13.64
C GLY A 10 -18.68 1.55 12.99
N ILE A 11 -17.50 1.87 12.44
CA ILE A 11 -16.61 0.89 11.78
C ILE A 11 -15.73 0.15 12.80
N PHE A 12 -15.46 0.76 13.97
CA PHE A 12 -14.48 0.24 14.93
C PHE A 12 -15.03 -0.69 16.02
N SER A 13 -16.35 -0.89 16.14
CA SER A 13 -16.95 -1.58 17.30
C SER A 13 -17.26 -3.08 17.12
N ARG A 14 -16.68 -3.77 16.12
CA ARG A 14 -16.98 -5.19 15.84
C ARG A 14 -15.75 -6.10 15.72
N ILE A 15 -14.63 -5.77 16.38
CA ILE A 15 -13.41 -6.59 16.32
C ILE A 15 -13.03 -7.13 17.70
N ASP A 16 -14.00 -7.54 18.52
CA ASP A 16 -13.70 -8.29 19.74
C ASP A 16 -14.56 -9.54 19.82
N GLY A 17 -13.89 -10.68 19.68
CA GLY A 17 -14.43 -12.01 19.90
C GLY A 17 -14.59 -12.84 18.63
N PHE A 18 -13.61 -13.68 18.32
CA PHE A 18 -13.79 -15.12 18.08
C PHE A 18 -12.43 -15.78 17.74
N ILE A 19 -11.98 -16.66 18.64
CA ILE A 19 -10.80 -17.52 18.48
C ILE A 19 -11.30 -18.86 17.95
N ALA A 20 -11.45 -18.94 16.63
CA ALA A 20 -11.57 -20.17 15.83
C ALA A 20 -11.23 -19.92 14.34
N GLN A 21 -10.52 -18.83 14.01
CA GLN A 21 -10.80 -18.09 12.77
C GLN A 21 -9.57 -17.72 11.91
N VAL A 22 -8.51 -18.53 11.91
CA VAL A 22 -7.31 -18.25 11.10
C VAL A 22 -7.61 -18.28 9.58
N GLU A 23 -8.48 -19.18 9.12
CA GLU A 23 -8.85 -19.30 7.69
C GLU A 23 -9.56 -18.06 7.11
N ASN A 24 -10.20 -17.22 7.94
CA ASN A 24 -11.08 -16.14 7.46
C ASN A 24 -10.49 -14.73 7.61
N HIS A 25 -9.33 -14.57 8.26
CA HIS A 25 -8.77 -13.23 8.51
C HIS A 25 -8.25 -12.55 7.24
N ASP A 26 -7.65 -13.28 6.29
CA ASP A 26 -7.23 -12.69 5.01
C ASP A 26 -8.43 -12.26 4.16
N ALA A 27 -9.48 -13.08 4.13
CA ALA A 27 -10.73 -12.77 3.44
C ALA A 27 -11.41 -11.52 4.02
N LEU A 28 -11.50 -11.42 5.35
CA LEU A 28 -12.03 -10.25 6.06
C LEU A 28 -11.18 -9.00 5.81
N ALA A 29 -9.85 -9.10 5.89
CA ALA A 29 -8.94 -7.98 5.60
C ALA A 29 -9.04 -7.53 4.14
N ALA A 30 -9.14 -8.47 3.20
CA ALA A 30 -9.34 -8.18 1.79
C ALA A 30 -10.70 -7.51 1.53
N GLN A 31 -11.76 -7.93 2.21
CA GLN A 31 -13.07 -7.27 2.14
C GLN A 31 -13.03 -5.84 2.68
N ALA A 32 -12.48 -5.64 3.87
CA ALA A 32 -12.35 -4.30 4.46
C ALA A 32 -11.53 -3.36 3.55
N LEU A 33 -10.44 -3.87 2.94
CA LEU A 33 -9.66 -3.12 1.96
C LEU A 33 -10.45 -2.75 0.70
N ARG A 34 -11.33 -3.63 0.21
CA ARG A 34 -12.22 -3.34 -0.94
C ARG A 34 -13.24 -2.27 -0.58
N GLU A 35 -13.87 -2.36 0.59
CA GLU A 35 -14.84 -1.37 1.07
C GLU A 35 -14.19 0.00 1.26
N LEU A 36 -12.99 0.05 1.86
CA LEU A 36 -12.21 1.29 2.01
C LEU A 36 -11.85 1.87 0.63
N ALA A 37 -11.39 1.06 -0.31
CA ALA A 37 -11.09 1.51 -1.66
C ALA A 37 -12.33 2.07 -2.37
N GLN A 38 -13.48 1.41 -2.25
CA GLN A 38 -14.75 1.87 -2.81
C GLN A 38 -15.19 3.19 -2.18
N SER A 39 -15.08 3.33 -0.86
CA SER A 39 -15.41 4.57 -0.15
C SER A 39 -14.51 5.73 -0.59
N THR A 40 -13.22 5.46 -0.80
CA THR A 40 -12.24 6.44 -1.28
C THR A 40 -12.55 6.88 -2.72
N ALA A 41 -12.93 5.94 -3.59
CA ALA A 41 -13.36 6.26 -4.95
C ALA A 41 -14.62 7.15 -4.97
N ARG A 42 -15.61 6.87 -4.10
CA ARG A 42 -16.79 7.72 -3.93
C ARG A 42 -16.41 9.11 -3.42
N ALA A 43 -15.48 9.20 -2.47
CA ALA A 43 -14.99 10.47 -1.94
C ALA A 43 -14.30 11.31 -3.03
N HIS A 44 -13.52 10.70 -3.92
CA HIS A 44 -12.94 11.37 -5.10
C HIS A 44 -13.99 11.96 -6.03
N VAL A 45 -15.08 11.25 -6.28
CA VAL A 45 -16.20 11.79 -7.09
C VAL A 45 -16.82 13.01 -6.41
N GLN A 46 -16.99 12.97 -5.08
CA GLN A 46 -17.50 14.13 -4.34
C GLN A 46 -16.51 15.29 -4.36
N LEU A 47 -15.20 15.05 -4.21
CA LEU A 47 -14.18 16.09 -4.31
C LEU A 47 -14.21 16.77 -5.69
N LYS A 48 -14.41 16.01 -6.77
CA LYS A 48 -14.57 16.58 -8.12
C LYS A 48 -15.80 17.50 -8.21
N ARG A 49 -16.92 17.13 -7.58
CA ARG A 49 -18.13 17.97 -7.55
C ARG A 49 -17.90 19.26 -6.75
N VAL A 50 -17.30 19.14 -5.57
CA VAL A 50 -16.91 20.29 -4.73
C VAL A 50 -16.01 21.24 -5.53
N ARG A 51 -15.01 20.73 -6.24
CA ARG A 51 -14.16 21.55 -7.12
C ARG A 51 -14.95 22.30 -8.18
N ALA A 52 -15.86 21.63 -8.87
CA ALA A 52 -16.71 22.25 -9.89
C ALA A 52 -17.62 23.34 -9.29
N ASP A 53 -18.16 23.12 -8.09
CA ASP A 53 -18.95 24.12 -7.36
C ASP A 53 -18.08 25.34 -6.99
N GLY A 54 -16.84 25.10 -6.55
CA GLY A 54 -15.85 26.15 -6.29
C GLY A 54 -15.50 26.97 -7.54
N GLU A 55 -15.34 26.33 -8.69
CA GLU A 55 -15.17 27.03 -9.97
C GLU A 55 -16.38 27.88 -10.34
N ALA A 56 -17.60 27.38 -10.11
CA ALA A 56 -18.81 28.15 -10.33
C ALA A 56 -18.88 29.39 -9.42
N LEU A 57 -18.52 29.27 -8.14
CA LEU A 57 -18.44 30.41 -7.21
C LEU A 57 -17.40 31.44 -7.67
N ARG A 58 -16.22 31.00 -8.14
CA ARG A 58 -15.18 31.90 -8.68
C ARG A 58 -15.67 32.67 -9.92
N ARG A 59 -16.39 32.00 -10.82
CA ARG A 59 -17.01 32.65 -11.99
C ARG A 59 -18.03 33.71 -11.57
N GLN A 60 -18.95 33.36 -10.68
CA GLN A 60 -19.94 34.31 -10.15
C GLN A 60 -19.29 35.52 -9.48
N LEU A 61 -18.23 35.29 -8.71
CA LEU A 61 -17.47 36.38 -8.07
C LEU A 61 -16.83 37.30 -9.11
N ALA A 62 -16.20 36.74 -10.14
CA ALA A 62 -15.59 37.51 -11.22
C ALA A 62 -16.64 38.36 -11.96
N GLU A 63 -17.79 37.79 -12.29
CA GLU A 63 -18.91 38.49 -12.93
C GLU A 63 -19.43 39.65 -12.06
N GLN A 64 -19.62 39.44 -10.75
CA GLN A 64 -20.08 40.52 -9.86
C GLN A 64 -19.05 41.64 -9.72
N ARG A 65 -17.76 41.30 -9.65
CA ARG A 65 -16.68 42.30 -9.62
C ARG A 65 -16.66 43.10 -10.92
N GLU A 66 -16.75 42.45 -12.07
CA GLU A 66 -16.80 43.11 -13.38
C GLU A 66 -18.03 44.02 -13.50
N HIS A 67 -19.22 43.52 -13.14
CA HIS A 67 -20.45 44.31 -13.09
C HIS A 67 -20.27 45.56 -12.22
N GLY A 68 -19.65 45.41 -11.05
CA GLY A 68 -19.33 46.52 -10.15
C GLY A 68 -18.45 47.59 -10.81
N GLN A 69 -17.41 47.17 -11.54
CA GLN A 69 -16.52 48.09 -12.28
C GLN A 69 -17.23 48.77 -13.44
N VAL A 70 -18.00 48.03 -14.24
CA VAL A 70 -18.77 48.58 -15.37
C VAL A 70 -19.71 49.69 -14.89
N TRP A 71 -20.43 49.48 -13.79
CA TRP A 71 -21.31 50.51 -13.22
C TRP A 71 -20.54 51.70 -12.64
N LYS A 72 -19.36 51.47 -12.07
CA LYS A 72 -18.48 52.54 -11.58
C LYS A 72 -17.97 53.42 -12.72
N GLU A 73 -17.55 52.82 -13.83
CA GLU A 73 -17.14 53.55 -15.03
C GLU A 73 -18.30 54.31 -15.68
N ARG A 74 -19.51 53.72 -15.72
CA ARG A 74 -20.73 54.40 -16.19
C ARG A 74 -21.08 55.62 -15.35
N ALA A 75 -20.91 55.53 -14.03
CA ALA A 75 -21.11 56.67 -13.12
C ALA A 75 -20.14 57.82 -13.44
N LYS A 76 -18.85 57.52 -13.62
CA LYS A 76 -17.83 58.51 -13.98
C LYS A 76 -18.12 59.24 -15.30
N ARG A 77 -18.72 58.54 -16.28
CA ARG A 77 -19.07 59.10 -17.59
C ARG A 77 -20.35 59.93 -17.58
N SER A 78 -21.17 59.85 -16.52
CA SER A 78 -22.44 60.56 -16.41
C SER A 78 -22.26 61.90 -15.69
N THR A 79 -21.38 62.76 -16.20
CA THR A 79 -21.01 64.04 -15.55
C THR A 79 -22.12 65.10 -15.59
N GLU A 80 -23.04 65.01 -16.56
CA GLU A 80 -24.09 66.00 -16.78
C GLU A 80 -25.40 65.68 -16.04
N ASP A 81 -25.60 64.42 -15.62
CA ASP A 81 -26.80 63.95 -14.92
C ASP A 81 -26.40 63.28 -13.61
N GLU A 82 -26.42 64.07 -12.55
CA GLU A 82 -26.08 63.63 -11.19
C GLU A 82 -26.99 62.49 -10.70
N GLY A 83 -28.29 62.52 -11.05
CA GLY A 83 -29.24 61.48 -10.67
C GLY A 83 -28.86 60.13 -11.28
N ARG A 84 -28.49 60.12 -12.57
CA ARG A 84 -28.01 58.92 -13.26
C ARG A 84 -26.67 58.43 -12.74
N ALA A 85 -25.75 59.32 -12.39
CA ALA A 85 -24.47 58.97 -11.78
C ALA A 85 -24.67 58.29 -10.42
N ILE A 86 -25.56 58.84 -9.57
CA ILE A 86 -25.90 58.28 -8.26
C ILE A 86 -26.52 56.88 -8.40
N GLU A 87 -27.43 56.66 -9.35
CA GLU A 87 -28.01 55.33 -9.59
C GLU A 87 -26.97 54.31 -10.06
N CYS A 88 -26.03 54.70 -10.93
CA CYS A 88 -24.92 53.84 -11.33
C CYS A 88 -24.03 53.47 -10.12
N LEU A 89 -23.73 54.44 -9.25
CA LEU A 89 -22.99 54.17 -8.00
C LEU A 89 -23.76 53.24 -7.05
N ARG A 90 -25.09 53.39 -6.93
CA ARG A 90 -25.92 52.48 -6.13
C ARG A 90 -25.82 51.05 -6.63
N ARG A 91 -25.86 50.84 -7.95
CA ARG A 91 -25.71 49.50 -8.58
C ARG A 91 -24.31 48.94 -8.40
N SER A 92 -23.27 49.77 -8.56
CA SER A 92 -21.89 49.37 -8.30
C SER A 92 -21.70 48.92 -6.84
N LYS A 93 -22.24 49.67 -5.87
CA LYS A 93 -22.21 49.30 -4.45
C LYS A 93 -22.96 48.00 -4.15
N ARG A 94 -24.09 47.73 -4.84
CA ARG A 94 -24.81 46.45 -4.69
C ARG A 94 -23.97 45.27 -5.21
N ALA A 95 -23.37 45.42 -6.38
CA ALA A 95 -22.48 44.41 -6.96
C ALA A 95 -21.26 44.14 -6.06
N ALA A 96 -20.65 45.20 -5.50
CA ALA A 96 -19.55 45.07 -4.55
C ALA A 96 -19.95 44.28 -3.28
N ARG A 97 -21.11 44.58 -2.67
CA ARG A 97 -21.60 43.80 -1.52
C ARG A 97 -21.84 42.32 -1.86
N SER A 98 -22.36 42.06 -3.06
CA SER A 98 -22.58 40.69 -3.54
C SER A 98 -21.24 39.96 -3.73
N ALA A 99 -20.24 40.64 -4.27
CA ALA A 99 -18.88 40.12 -4.40
C ALA A 99 -18.24 39.82 -3.03
N ASP A 100 -18.38 40.71 -2.04
CA ASP A 100 -17.87 40.49 -0.68
C ASP A 100 -18.50 39.24 -0.03
N GLU A 101 -19.80 39.01 -0.24
CA GLU A 101 -20.49 37.82 0.25
C GLU A 101 -20.00 36.54 -0.45
N LEU A 102 -19.86 36.60 -1.78
CA LEU A 102 -19.32 35.49 -2.58
C LEU A 102 -17.88 35.16 -2.20
N GLU A 103 -17.04 36.15 -1.87
CA GLU A 103 -15.67 35.93 -1.40
C GLU A 103 -15.62 35.17 -0.08
N ARG A 104 -16.48 35.52 0.89
CA ARG A 104 -16.56 34.80 2.16
C ARG A 104 -17.00 33.36 1.96
N ARG A 105 -18.03 33.14 1.14
CA ARG A 105 -18.53 31.81 0.80
C ARG A 105 -17.48 30.99 0.05
N LEU A 106 -16.74 31.60 -0.87
CA LEU A 106 -15.65 30.95 -1.59
C LEU A 106 -14.53 30.54 -0.63
N ALA A 107 -14.13 31.41 0.29
CA ALA A 107 -13.08 31.09 1.27
C ALA A 107 -13.48 29.92 2.20
N GLU A 108 -14.74 29.88 2.65
CA GLU A 108 -15.27 28.73 3.41
C GLU A 108 -15.29 27.46 2.57
N HIS A 109 -15.72 27.56 1.31
CA HIS A 109 -15.75 26.45 0.37
C HIS A 109 -14.35 25.88 0.10
N GLU A 110 -13.36 26.73 -0.16
CA GLU A 110 -11.97 26.33 -0.41
C GLU A 110 -11.35 25.61 0.80
N ARG A 111 -11.68 26.04 2.03
CA ARG A 111 -11.28 25.33 3.25
C ARG A 111 -11.88 23.92 3.31
N MET A 112 -13.16 23.77 2.98
CA MET A 112 -13.82 22.46 2.95
C MET A 112 -13.25 21.56 1.84
N GLU A 113 -12.98 22.12 0.66
CA GLU A 113 -12.33 21.41 -0.45
C GLU A 113 -10.95 20.88 -0.02
N GLN A 114 -10.13 21.73 0.59
CA GLN A 114 -8.80 21.36 1.07
C GLN A 114 -8.88 20.26 2.12
N GLN A 115 -9.77 20.39 3.11
CA GLN A 115 -9.94 19.40 4.16
C GLN A 115 -10.39 18.04 3.60
N LEU A 116 -11.34 18.03 2.66
CA LEU A 116 -11.77 16.79 1.99
C LEU A 116 -10.61 16.15 1.20
N GLY A 117 -9.81 16.96 0.51
CA GLY A 117 -8.62 16.49 -0.21
C GLY A 117 -7.57 15.88 0.73
N ASP A 118 -7.31 16.51 1.88
CA ASP A 118 -6.42 15.99 2.92
C ASP A 118 -6.90 14.66 3.49
N ASP A 119 -8.19 14.55 3.79
CA ASP A 119 -8.77 13.34 4.35
C ASP A 119 -8.71 12.17 3.36
N ILE A 120 -8.96 12.43 2.06
CA ILE A 120 -8.81 11.42 1.01
C ILE A 120 -7.36 10.93 0.93
N ARG A 121 -6.36 11.84 0.96
CA ARG A 121 -4.93 11.45 0.94
C ARG A 121 -4.57 10.56 2.14
N LYS A 122 -5.05 10.90 3.34
CA LYS A 122 -4.83 10.09 4.55
C LYS A 122 -5.46 8.70 4.43
N LEU A 123 -6.66 8.60 3.86
CA LEU A 123 -7.32 7.32 3.61
C LEU A 123 -6.53 6.46 2.62
N GLU A 124 -6.03 7.05 1.53
CA GLU A 124 -5.19 6.34 0.56
C GLU A 124 -3.90 5.80 1.17
N GLU A 125 -3.21 6.62 1.97
CA GLU A 125 -2.01 6.18 2.70
C GLU A 125 -2.32 5.06 3.70
N ARG A 126 -3.48 5.13 4.39
CA ARG A 126 -3.91 4.07 5.29
C ARG A 126 -4.21 2.78 4.54
N ILE A 127 -4.88 2.85 3.39
CA ILE A 127 -5.13 1.69 2.52
C ILE A 127 -3.81 1.06 2.06
N ARG A 128 -2.83 1.87 1.68
CA ARG A 128 -1.49 1.37 1.29
C ARG A 128 -0.83 0.58 2.42
N ARG A 129 -0.76 1.17 3.62
CA ARG A 129 -0.20 0.52 4.81
C ARG A 129 -0.92 -0.77 5.18
N LEU A 130 -2.25 -0.79 5.09
CA LEU A 130 -3.04 -2.00 5.35
C LEU A 130 -2.81 -3.11 4.32
N ARG A 131 -2.58 -2.77 3.04
CA ARG A 131 -2.21 -3.76 2.01
C ARG A 131 -0.84 -4.36 2.28
N GLU A 132 0.15 -3.54 2.64
CA GLU A 132 1.49 -4.00 3.01
C GLU A 132 1.43 -4.93 4.24
N GLN A 133 0.71 -4.51 5.28
CA GLN A 133 0.52 -5.32 6.49
C GLN A 133 -0.16 -6.65 6.18
N ARG A 134 -1.21 -6.66 5.35
CA ARG A 134 -1.87 -7.90 4.93
C ARG A 134 -0.91 -8.82 4.18
N ASN A 135 -0.13 -8.30 3.25
CA ASN A 135 0.84 -9.11 2.49
C ASN A 135 1.88 -9.74 3.42
N LEU A 136 2.40 -8.99 4.40
CA LEU A 136 3.30 -9.51 5.43
C LEU A 136 2.65 -10.63 6.25
N MET A 137 1.40 -10.43 6.70
CA MET A 137 0.68 -11.45 7.48
C MET A 137 0.40 -12.70 6.66
N ARG A 138 0.11 -12.58 5.36
CA ARG A 138 -0.05 -13.73 4.46
C ARG A 138 1.25 -14.54 4.33
N THR A 139 2.39 -13.87 4.20
CA THR A 139 3.70 -14.54 4.20
C THR A 139 3.98 -15.24 5.52
N ARG A 140 3.67 -14.61 6.66
CA ARG A 140 3.82 -15.23 7.99
C ARG A 140 2.92 -16.45 8.17
N GLN A 141 1.67 -16.36 7.71
CA GLN A 141 0.72 -17.48 7.73
C GLN A 141 1.26 -18.65 6.90
N SER A 142 1.65 -18.43 5.65
CA SER A 142 2.21 -19.48 4.79
C SER A 142 3.46 -20.14 5.40
N ARG A 143 4.34 -19.35 6.04
CA ARG A 143 5.49 -19.90 6.79
C ARG A 143 5.05 -20.74 7.98
N ALA A 144 4.07 -20.27 8.76
CA ALA A 144 3.56 -21.01 9.92
C ALA A 144 2.91 -22.32 9.50
N GLU A 145 2.10 -22.31 8.43
CA GLU A 145 1.50 -23.51 7.83
C GLU A 145 2.57 -24.50 7.36
N ALA A 146 3.63 -24.04 6.69
CA ALA A 146 4.75 -24.90 6.28
C ALA A 146 5.51 -25.50 7.48
N MET A 147 5.76 -24.71 8.53
CA MET A 147 6.40 -25.19 9.77
C MET A 147 5.52 -26.20 10.51
N SER A 148 4.20 -25.97 10.59
CA SER A 148 3.25 -26.91 11.19
C SER A 148 3.18 -28.20 10.38
N ALA A 149 3.11 -28.13 9.05
CA ALA A 149 3.13 -29.33 8.19
C ALA A 149 4.44 -30.13 8.32
N LEU A 150 5.59 -29.45 8.46
CA LEU A 150 6.84 -30.11 8.78
C LEU A 150 6.78 -30.77 10.16
N GLN A 151 6.25 -30.11 11.18
CA GLN A 151 6.19 -30.64 12.54
C GLN A 151 5.22 -31.82 12.68
N ASP A 152 4.06 -31.77 12.02
CA ASP A 152 3.10 -32.88 11.92
C ASP A 152 3.68 -34.06 11.12
N GLY A 153 4.40 -33.78 10.03
CA GLY A 153 5.14 -34.79 9.27
C GLY A 153 6.36 -35.36 10.01
N THR A 154 6.99 -34.58 10.90
CA THR A 154 8.17 -35.01 11.68
C THR A 154 7.80 -36.04 12.75
N VAL A 155 6.57 -35.99 13.29
CA VAL A 155 6.09 -37.00 14.26
C VAL A 155 5.88 -38.38 13.61
N GLN A 156 5.54 -38.44 12.32
CA GLN A 156 5.42 -39.70 11.56
C GLN A 156 6.73 -40.14 10.91
N LEU A 157 7.58 -39.20 10.49
CA LEU A 157 8.87 -39.50 9.87
C LEU A 157 9.93 -39.95 10.87
N ASN A 158 9.87 -39.56 12.15
CA ASN A 158 10.90 -39.98 13.11
C ASN A 158 10.85 -41.48 13.44
N ASP A 159 9.67 -42.11 13.51
CA ASP A 159 9.57 -43.57 13.68
C ASP A 159 9.97 -44.30 12.38
N ASP A 160 9.48 -43.85 11.22
CA ASP A 160 9.79 -44.47 9.91
C ASP A 160 11.25 -44.30 9.50
N ILE A 161 11.89 -43.16 9.78
CA ILE A 161 13.31 -42.91 9.43
C ILE A 161 14.22 -43.72 10.35
N HIS A 162 13.94 -43.83 11.65
CA HIS A 162 14.71 -44.69 12.54
C HIS A 162 14.59 -46.17 12.15
N GLU A 163 13.38 -46.65 11.83
CA GLU A 163 13.16 -48.02 11.34
C GLU A 163 13.83 -48.26 9.97
N MET A 164 13.83 -47.25 9.09
CA MET A 164 14.51 -47.34 7.81
C MET A 164 16.04 -47.35 7.96
N PHE A 165 16.60 -46.61 8.93
CA PHE A 165 18.02 -46.67 9.29
C PHE A 165 18.39 -48.01 9.93
N GLU A 166 17.59 -48.55 10.86
CA GLU A 166 17.84 -49.88 11.44
C GLU A 166 17.76 -50.99 10.37
N ARG A 167 16.76 -50.94 9.47
CA ARG A 167 16.68 -51.88 8.33
C ARG A 167 17.80 -51.70 7.32
N TRP A 168 18.34 -50.49 7.19
CA TRP A 168 19.49 -50.24 6.32
C TRP A 168 20.78 -50.74 6.97
N GLU A 169 20.96 -50.53 8.28
CA GLU A 169 22.09 -51.03 9.07
C GLU A 169 22.11 -52.56 9.12
N ILE A 170 20.95 -53.21 9.28
CA ILE A 170 20.82 -54.68 9.18
C ILE A 170 21.19 -55.17 7.78
N ARG A 171 20.72 -54.50 6.72
CA ARG A 171 21.06 -54.88 5.33
C ARG A 171 22.51 -54.61 4.98
N VAL A 172 23.12 -53.54 5.48
CA VAL A 172 24.54 -53.23 5.30
C VAL A 172 25.38 -54.24 6.06
N THR A 173 25.03 -54.56 7.31
CA THR A 173 25.71 -55.58 8.10
C THR A 173 25.58 -56.97 7.45
N GLU A 174 24.39 -57.33 6.96
CA GLU A 174 24.16 -58.57 6.21
C GLU A 174 24.94 -58.58 4.89
N ALA A 175 24.97 -57.47 4.14
CA ALA A 175 25.74 -57.33 2.91
C ALA A 175 27.26 -57.31 3.16
N GLU A 176 27.75 -56.81 4.29
CA GLU A 176 29.17 -56.88 4.68
C GLU A 176 29.54 -58.29 5.14
N TYR A 177 28.63 -59.01 5.79
CA TYR A 177 28.81 -60.40 6.20
C TYR A 177 28.74 -61.37 5.02
N THR A 178 27.92 -61.05 4.00
CA THR A 178 27.71 -61.89 2.81
C THR A 178 28.59 -61.47 1.63
N GLY A 179 29.02 -60.22 1.59
CA GLY A 179 29.78 -59.54 0.51
C GLY A 179 31.28 -59.41 0.78
N GLY A 180 31.82 -60.20 1.71
CA GLY A 180 33.21 -60.59 1.64
C GLY A 180 33.43 -61.43 0.39
N VAL A 181 33.91 -60.78 -0.69
CA VAL A 181 34.33 -61.30 -2.02
C VAL A 181 33.33 -61.05 -3.17
N SER A 182 33.41 -59.90 -3.85
CA SER A 182 33.95 -59.76 -5.22
C SER A 182 33.69 -58.37 -5.84
N ALA A 183 34.65 -57.94 -6.65
CA ALA A 183 34.87 -56.58 -7.14
C ALA A 183 34.25 -56.23 -8.51
N ALA A 184 34.41 -54.94 -8.87
CA ALA A 184 34.16 -54.24 -10.15
C ALA A 184 32.72 -53.69 -10.31
N ASP A 185 32.48 -52.42 -10.64
CA ASP A 185 33.20 -51.56 -11.59
C ASP A 185 32.78 -50.08 -11.37
N GLU A 186 33.68 -49.21 -10.90
CA GLU A 186 33.49 -47.75 -10.90
C GLU A 186 34.69 -47.09 -11.58
N ASP A 187 34.39 -46.29 -12.59
CA ASP A 187 35.30 -45.80 -13.63
C ASP A 187 36.49 -45.01 -13.06
N ARG A 188 37.68 -45.58 -13.27
CA ARG A 188 38.98 -45.02 -12.83
C ARG A 188 39.34 -43.74 -13.59
N PHE A 189 38.81 -43.55 -14.79
CA PHE A 189 39.18 -42.44 -15.67
C PHE A 189 38.55 -41.11 -15.22
N GLU A 190 37.30 -41.15 -14.74
CA GLU A 190 36.61 -39.97 -14.21
C GLU A 190 37.28 -39.43 -12.93
N ARG A 191 37.76 -40.32 -12.06
CA ARG A 191 38.46 -39.93 -10.82
C ARG A 191 39.78 -39.21 -11.08
N GLU A 192 40.49 -39.58 -12.14
CA GLU A 192 41.80 -39.00 -12.47
C GLU A 192 41.63 -37.55 -12.95
N TYR A 193 40.61 -37.27 -13.77
CA TYR A 193 40.27 -35.91 -14.20
C TYR A 193 39.78 -35.02 -13.05
N VAL A 194 38.89 -35.52 -12.18
CA VAL A 194 38.40 -34.76 -11.03
C VAL A 194 39.55 -34.37 -10.09
N SER A 195 40.49 -35.29 -9.86
CA SER A 195 41.66 -35.02 -9.02
C SER A 195 42.59 -33.96 -9.61
N GLU A 196 42.80 -33.95 -10.93
CA GLU A 196 43.67 -32.95 -11.57
C GLU A 196 43.03 -31.55 -11.57
N GLU A 197 41.72 -31.46 -11.82
CA GLU A 197 40.98 -30.19 -11.79
C GLU A 197 40.97 -29.58 -10.38
N GLU A 198 40.77 -30.38 -9.33
CA GLU A 198 40.85 -29.91 -7.95
C GLU A 198 42.27 -29.44 -7.58
N GLU A 199 43.32 -30.15 -8.00
CA GLU A 199 44.70 -29.75 -7.70
C GLU A 199 45.07 -28.41 -8.37
N THR A 200 44.59 -28.19 -9.60
CA THR A 200 44.81 -26.91 -10.29
C THR A 200 44.11 -25.74 -9.61
N ALA A 201 42.85 -25.90 -9.20
CA ALA A 201 42.10 -24.87 -8.48
C ALA A 201 42.78 -24.50 -7.15
N LEU A 202 43.23 -25.49 -6.38
CA LEU A 202 43.91 -25.27 -5.09
C LEU A 202 45.26 -24.54 -5.25
N LYS A 203 46.00 -24.81 -6.35
CA LYS A 203 47.26 -24.09 -6.63
C LYS A 203 47.04 -22.62 -6.98
N GLU A 204 45.94 -22.29 -7.65
CA GLU A 204 45.59 -20.89 -7.93
C GLU A 204 45.20 -20.15 -6.65
N GLU A 205 44.39 -20.78 -5.79
CA GLU A 205 44.01 -20.23 -4.49
C GLU A 205 45.23 -20.01 -3.57
N LEU A 206 46.16 -20.97 -3.53
CA LEU A 206 47.41 -20.85 -2.77
C LEU A 206 48.29 -19.69 -3.29
N ARG A 207 48.32 -19.45 -4.61
CA ARG A 207 49.07 -18.31 -5.19
C ARG A 207 48.42 -16.97 -4.86
N ALA A 208 47.09 -16.91 -4.80
CA ALA A 208 46.37 -15.71 -4.38
C ALA A 208 46.69 -15.39 -2.91
N LEU A 209 46.60 -16.39 -2.02
CA LEU A 209 46.92 -16.24 -0.60
C LEU A 209 48.38 -15.78 -0.37
N ARG A 210 49.35 -16.37 -1.09
CA ARG A 210 50.76 -15.98 -0.97
C ARG A 210 51.06 -14.57 -1.48
N ARG A 211 50.21 -13.99 -2.34
CA ARG A 211 50.35 -12.59 -2.79
C ARG A 211 49.78 -11.59 -1.79
N ASP A 212 48.76 -11.99 -1.04
CA ASP A 212 48.16 -11.16 0.01
C ASP A 212 49.02 -11.11 1.28
N ASP A 213 49.86 -12.13 1.53
CA ASP A 213 50.80 -12.18 2.67
C ASP A 213 52.12 -11.40 2.46
N ASP A 214 52.41 -10.90 1.24
CA ASP A 214 53.66 -10.20 0.87
C ASP A 214 53.51 -8.66 0.72
N VAL A 215 52.45 -8.05 1.29
CA VAL A 215 52.22 -6.57 1.33
C VAL A 215 52.13 -6.03 2.76
#